data_AF-A4JMK9-F1
#
_entry.id   AF-A4JMK9-F1
#
_cell.length_a   1.000
_cell.length_b   1.000
_cell.length_c   1.000
_cell.angle_alpha   90.00
_cell.angle_beta   90.00
_cell.angle_gamma   90.00
#
_symmetry.space_group_name_H-M   'P 1'
#
loop_
_entity.id
_entity.type
_entity.pdbx_description
1 polymer ?
#
loop_
_entity_poly.entity_id
_entity_poly.type
_entity_poly.pdbx_seq_one_letter_code
_entity_poly.pdbx_strand_id
1 'polypeptide(L)'
;MSDETNMKDRLDWIEKAGIENMKTQHACADYLIKEASTTLTITLAGMGGGLAYAAKAIEAHHWSWLSVGAGAFTAWLLFTSWYITTKCLMVSTIDQVYNDPKNLDAPEDTFEYLRQCELLSLQERISRTAKRNAQYAERLNRARKFAIFSPAIFIAASMVWKVWECFSVAA
;
A
#
# COMPACT_ATOMS: atom_id res chain seq x y z
N MET A 1 -21.60 2.05 -46.32
CA MET A 1 -22.54 1.53 -45.30
C MET A 1 -21.96 0.37 -44.47
N SER A 2 -21.09 -0.49 -45.03
CA SER A 2 -20.35 -1.49 -44.24
C SER A 2 -19.31 -0.88 -43.29
N ASP A 3 -18.63 0.18 -43.72
CA ASP A 3 -17.45 0.70 -43.03
C ASP A 3 -17.78 1.56 -41.80
N GLU A 4 -18.89 2.31 -41.86
CA GLU A 4 -19.38 3.10 -40.71
C GLU A 4 -19.87 2.20 -39.56
N THR A 5 -20.58 1.12 -39.89
CA THR A 5 -21.02 0.13 -38.90
C THR A 5 -19.82 -0.53 -38.22
N ASN A 6 -18.80 -0.91 -39.00
CA ASN A 6 -17.57 -1.50 -38.46
C ASN A 6 -16.82 -0.54 -37.51
N MET A 7 -16.73 0.74 -37.89
CA MET A 7 -16.08 1.76 -37.04
C MET A 7 -16.83 1.96 -35.73
N LYS A 8 -18.17 2.03 -35.78
CA LYS A 8 -19.00 2.17 -34.57
C LYS A 8 -18.86 0.96 -33.65
N ASP A 9 -18.95 -0.26 -34.19
CA ASP A 9 -18.77 -1.50 -33.43
C ASP A 9 -17.38 -1.56 -32.78
N ARG A 10 -16.36 -1.12 -33.50
CA ARG A 10 -14.99 -1.02 -32.97
C ARG A 10 -14.88 -0.03 -31.82
N LEU A 11 -15.49 1.16 -31.95
CA LEU A 11 -15.49 2.17 -30.87
C LEU A 11 -16.27 1.69 -29.65
N ASP A 12 -17.44 1.08 -29.84
CA ASP A 12 -18.25 0.47 -28.77
C ASP A 12 -17.44 -0.61 -28.02
N TRP A 13 -16.71 -1.43 -28.77
CA TRP A 13 -15.84 -2.45 -28.19
C TRP A 13 -14.68 -1.83 -27.39
N ILE A 14 -14.01 -0.81 -27.94
CA ILE A 14 -12.90 -0.11 -27.26
C ILE A 14 -13.40 0.55 -25.96
N GLU A 15 -14.54 1.23 -26.01
CA GLU A 15 -15.11 1.92 -24.85
C GLU A 15 -15.45 0.92 -23.74
N LYS A 16 -16.11 -0.19 -24.10
CA LYS A 16 -16.43 -1.26 -23.15
C LYS A 16 -15.17 -1.84 -22.52
N ALA A 17 -14.15 -2.14 -23.32
CA ALA A 17 -12.88 -2.66 -22.83
C ALA A 17 -12.16 -1.65 -21.92
N GLY A 18 -12.20 -0.36 -22.26
CA GLY A 18 -11.63 0.72 -21.44
C GLY A 18 -12.32 0.85 -20.08
N ILE A 19 -13.66 0.84 -20.06
CA ILE A 19 -14.45 0.89 -18.82
C ILE A 19 -14.15 -0.33 -17.94
N GLU A 20 -14.09 -1.51 -18.56
CA GLU A 20 -13.81 -2.77 -17.85
C GLU A 20 -12.39 -2.75 -17.25
N ASN A 21 -11.39 -2.25 -18.00
CA ASN A 21 -10.03 -2.05 -17.49
C ASN A 21 -10.00 -1.02 -16.35
N MET A 22 -10.73 0.08 -16.43
CA MET A 22 -10.79 1.05 -15.33
C MET A 22 -11.40 0.44 -14.06
N LYS A 23 -12.44 -0.39 -14.21
CA LYS A 23 -13.03 -1.15 -13.10
C LYS A 23 -12.05 -2.15 -12.49
N THR A 24 -11.24 -2.85 -13.29
CA THR A 24 -10.21 -3.74 -12.74
C THR A 24 -9.12 -2.96 -11.99
N GLN A 25 -8.76 -1.76 -12.44
CA GLN A 25 -7.83 -0.88 -11.70
C GLN A 25 -8.40 -0.43 -10.34
N HIS A 26 -9.70 -0.13 -10.27
CA HIS A 26 -10.37 0.15 -8.99
C HIS A 26 -10.37 -1.07 -8.07
N ALA A 27 -10.75 -2.24 -8.59
CA ALA A 27 -10.72 -3.49 -7.82
C ALA A 27 -9.31 -3.84 -7.31
N CYS A 28 -8.28 -3.56 -8.12
CA CYS A 28 -6.88 -3.70 -7.71
C CYS A 28 -6.53 -2.75 -6.55
N ALA A 29 -6.98 -1.50 -6.61
CA ALA A 29 -6.77 -0.54 -5.52
C ALA A 29 -7.43 -1.02 -4.21
N ASP A 30 -8.66 -1.51 -4.28
CA ASP A 30 -9.36 -2.08 -3.11
C ASP A 30 -8.63 -3.30 -2.54
N TYR A 31 -8.11 -4.17 -3.41
CA TYR A 31 -7.30 -5.31 -2.99
C TYR A 31 -6.02 -4.86 -2.29
N LEU A 32 -5.31 -3.87 -2.82
CA LEU A 32 -4.10 -3.32 -2.19
C LEU A 32 -4.37 -2.71 -0.81
N ILE A 33 -5.50 -2.02 -0.64
CA ILE A 33 -5.92 -1.45 0.65
C ILE A 33 -6.19 -2.59 1.66
N LYS A 34 -6.89 -3.65 1.25
CA LYS A 34 -7.14 -4.82 2.11
C LYS A 34 -5.83 -5.49 2.52
N GLU A 35 -4.93 -5.73 1.57
CA GLU A 35 -3.61 -6.32 1.83
C GLU A 35 -2.75 -5.46 2.77
N ALA A 36 -2.81 -4.13 2.64
CA ALA A 36 -2.15 -3.21 3.56
C ALA A 36 -2.73 -3.29 4.98
N SER A 37 -4.06 -3.39 5.11
CA SER A 37 -4.74 -3.55 6.41
C SER A 37 -4.39 -4.88 7.08
N THR A 38 -4.38 -5.98 6.33
CA THR A 38 -3.91 -7.30 6.82
C THR A 38 -2.46 -7.23 7.28
N THR A 39 -1.58 -6.60 6.49
CA THR A 39 -0.16 -6.44 6.85
C THR A 39 -0.02 -5.63 8.14
N LEU A 40 -0.73 -4.50 8.27
CA LEU A 40 -0.73 -3.69 9.50
C LEU A 40 -1.19 -4.50 10.72
N THR A 41 -2.28 -5.27 10.58
CA THR A 41 -2.83 -6.11 11.65
C THR A 41 -1.82 -7.13 12.16
N ILE A 42 -1.13 -7.83 11.25
CA ILE A 42 -0.06 -8.79 11.60
C ILE A 42 1.09 -8.07 12.31
N THR A 43 1.47 -6.89 11.82
CA THR A 43 2.57 -6.10 12.39
C THR A 43 2.23 -5.64 13.83
N LEU A 44 0.99 -5.19 14.07
CA LEU A 44 0.50 -4.80 15.39
C LEU A 44 0.35 -6.00 16.34
N ALA A 45 -0.09 -7.15 15.84
CA ALA A 45 -0.15 -8.38 16.64
C ALA A 45 1.26 -8.81 17.10
N GLY A 46 2.24 -8.77 16.19
CA GLY A 46 3.65 -9.02 16.54
C GLY A 46 4.19 -8.03 17.57
N MET A 47 3.84 -6.75 17.45
CA MET A 47 4.20 -5.70 18.40
C MET A 47 3.63 -5.98 19.80
N GLY A 48 2.39 -6.47 19.90
CA GLY A 48 1.79 -6.88 21.17
C GLY A 48 2.59 -7.97 21.88
N GLY A 49 3.10 -8.95 21.12
CA GLY A 49 4.01 -9.98 21.66
C GLY A 49 5.31 -9.40 22.22
N GLY A 50 5.94 -8.47 21.50
CA GLY A 50 7.17 -7.80 21.96
C GLY A 50 6.96 -6.94 23.22
N LEU A 51 5.85 -6.21 23.29
CA LEU A 51 5.48 -5.38 24.45
C LEU A 51 5.32 -6.21 25.73
N ALA A 52 4.77 -7.43 25.64
CA ALA A 52 4.63 -8.30 26.81
C ALA A 52 5.98 -8.64 27.46
N TYR A 53 7.02 -8.90 26.67
CA TYR A 53 8.37 -9.16 27.18
C TYR A 53 9.06 -7.91 27.73
N ALA A 54 8.79 -6.74 27.15
CA ALA A 54 9.28 -5.47 27.68
C ALA A 54 8.60 -5.14 29.02
N ALA A 55 7.29 -5.33 29.14
CA ALA A 55 6.53 -5.12 30.37
C ALA A 55 7.06 -6.00 31.51
N LYS A 56 7.33 -7.29 31.22
CA LYS A 56 7.92 -8.21 32.20
C LYS A 56 9.28 -7.76 32.72
N ALA A 57 10.10 -7.11 31.89
CA ALA A 57 11.40 -6.58 32.30
C ALA A 57 11.27 -5.43 33.31
N ILE A 58 10.26 -4.59 33.10
CA ILE A 58 9.94 -3.46 33.97
C ILE A 58 9.44 -3.98 35.32
N GLU A 59 8.50 -4.91 35.32
CA GLU A 59 7.96 -5.52 36.54
C GLU A 59 9.04 -6.24 37.37
N ALA A 60 9.96 -6.94 36.70
CA ALA A 60 11.04 -7.65 37.37
C ALA A 60 12.23 -6.74 37.78
N HIS A 61 12.20 -5.45 37.43
CA HIS A 61 13.33 -4.51 37.59
C HIS A 61 14.68 -5.04 37.06
N HIS A 62 14.63 -5.94 36.08
CA HIS A 62 15.81 -6.62 35.56
C HIS A 62 15.77 -6.63 34.03
N TRP A 63 16.70 -5.89 33.42
CA TRP A 63 16.85 -5.82 31.98
C TRP A 63 17.70 -6.99 31.50
N SER A 64 17.02 -7.99 30.96
CA SER A 64 17.69 -9.11 30.28
C SER A 64 17.98 -8.78 28.82
N TRP A 65 18.94 -9.47 28.21
CA TRP A 65 19.19 -9.41 26.76
C TRP A 65 17.92 -9.63 25.94
N LEU A 66 17.03 -10.52 26.40
CA LEU A 66 15.76 -10.83 25.75
C LEU A 66 14.81 -9.63 25.77
N SER A 67 14.75 -8.93 26.90
CA SER A 67 13.91 -7.74 27.09
C SER A 67 14.35 -6.58 26.20
N VAL A 68 15.66 -6.36 26.08
CA VAL A 68 16.24 -5.33 25.21
C VAL A 68 16.01 -5.67 23.74
N GLY A 69 16.24 -6.93 23.35
CA GLY A 69 15.90 -7.42 22.01
C GLY A 69 14.42 -7.22 21.68
N ALA A 70 13.52 -7.59 22.59
CA ALA A 70 12.08 -7.46 22.42
C ALA A 70 11.64 -5.98 22.32
N GLY A 71 12.26 -5.09 23.09
CA GLY A 71 12.05 -3.64 23.00
C GLY A 71 12.44 -3.08 21.63
N ALA A 72 13.64 -3.43 21.13
CA ALA A 72 14.12 -3.01 19.81
C ALA A 72 13.22 -3.55 18.67
N PHE A 73 12.82 -4.81 18.77
CA PHE A 73 11.86 -5.44 17.84
C PHE A 73 10.52 -4.69 17.83
N THR A 74 9.98 -4.37 19.00
CA THR A 74 8.73 -3.63 19.17
C THR A 74 8.82 -2.24 18.53
N ALA A 75 9.91 -1.51 18.79
CA ALA A 75 10.14 -0.20 18.19
C ALA A 75 10.22 -0.26 16.66
N TRP A 76 10.87 -1.31 16.12
CA TRP A 76 10.94 -1.55 14.68
C TRP A 76 9.58 -1.85 14.05
N LEU A 77 8.76 -2.69 14.70
CA LEU A 77 7.39 -2.97 14.25
C LEU A 77 6.47 -1.75 14.37
N LEU A 78 6.69 -0.90 15.38
CA LEU A 78 5.98 0.38 15.50
C LEU A 78 6.33 1.30 14.33
N PHE A 79 7.62 1.43 13.99
CA PHE A 79 8.07 2.18 12.82
C PHE A 79 7.47 1.64 11.51
N THR A 80 7.48 0.31 11.34
CA THR A 80 6.90 -0.34 10.16
C THR A 80 5.39 -0.10 10.06
N SER A 81 4.67 -0.22 11.18
CA SER A 81 3.23 0.08 11.27
C SER A 81 2.93 1.53 10.92
N TRP A 82 3.69 2.48 11.45
CA TRP A 82 3.57 3.89 11.12
C TRP A 82 3.81 4.18 9.63
N TYR A 83 4.81 3.53 9.02
CA TYR A 83 5.08 3.62 7.59
C TYR A 83 3.91 3.08 6.75
N ILE A 84 3.32 1.93 7.11
CA ILE A 84 2.15 1.37 6.41
C ILE A 84 0.97 2.34 6.47
N THR A 85 0.65 2.87 7.65
CA THR A 85 -0.48 3.79 7.82
C THR A 85 -0.33 5.05 6.98
N THR A 86 0.84 5.69 7.02
CA THR A 86 1.07 6.97 6.33
C THR A 86 1.26 6.84 4.82
N LYS A 87 1.83 5.73 4.34
CA LYS A 87 2.17 5.56 2.90
C LYS A 87 1.23 4.66 2.12
N CYS A 88 0.49 3.77 2.79
CA CYS A 88 -0.37 2.77 2.15
C CYS A 88 -1.86 2.96 2.47
N LEU A 89 -2.23 3.40 3.68
CA LEU A 89 -3.64 3.51 4.09
C LEU A 89 -4.21 4.93 4.01
N MET A 90 -3.38 5.96 3.89
CA MET A 90 -3.87 7.32 3.77
C MET A 90 -4.64 7.49 2.45
N VAL A 91 -5.91 7.87 2.57
CA VAL A 91 -6.85 7.98 1.45
C VAL A 91 -6.31 8.96 0.41
N SER A 92 -6.20 8.49 -0.82
CA SER A 92 -5.86 9.28 -1.98
C SER A 92 -7.02 9.24 -2.97
N THR A 93 -7.24 10.34 -3.68
CA THR A 93 -8.32 10.46 -4.65
C THR A 93 -8.18 9.42 -5.75
N ILE A 94 -9.26 8.69 -6.04
CA ILE A 94 -9.35 7.73 -7.14
C ILE A 94 -10.05 8.41 -8.31
N ASP A 95 -9.43 8.34 -9.51
CA ASP A 95 -10.03 8.83 -10.74
C ASP A 95 -11.36 8.08 -10.99
N GLN A 96 -12.40 8.82 -11.37
CA GLN A 96 -13.73 8.25 -11.61
C GLN A 96 -13.74 7.39 -12.89
N VAL A 97 -14.57 6.35 -12.90
CA VAL A 97 -14.75 5.45 -14.06
C VAL A 97 -15.41 6.18 -15.23
N TYR A 98 -16.41 7.00 -14.91
CA TYR A 98 -17.16 7.80 -15.88
C TYR A 98 -16.82 9.27 -15.67
N ASN A 99 -16.89 10.05 -16.74
CA ASN A 99 -16.77 11.50 -16.67
C ASN A 99 -18.05 12.13 -16.10
N ASP A 100 -17.94 13.33 -15.55
CA ASP A 100 -19.10 14.10 -15.10
C ASP A 100 -19.97 14.45 -16.32
N PRO A 101 -21.31 14.27 -16.28
CA PRO A 101 -22.20 14.65 -17.37
C PRO A 101 -22.00 16.07 -17.89
N LYS A 102 -21.60 17.01 -17.01
CA LYS A 102 -21.33 18.40 -17.41
C LYS A 102 -20.16 18.54 -18.39
N ASN A 103 -19.18 17.63 -18.33
CA ASN A 103 -18.05 17.62 -19.26
C ASN A 103 -18.42 17.01 -20.62
N LEU A 104 -19.56 16.31 -20.69
CA LEU A 104 -20.08 15.71 -21.91
C LEU A 104 -21.16 16.58 -22.58
N ASP A 105 -21.68 17.58 -21.87
CA ASP A 105 -22.67 18.54 -22.36
C ASP A 105 -21.99 19.71 -23.09
N ALA A 106 -21.49 19.44 -24.30
CA ALA A 106 -20.83 20.41 -25.17
C ALA A 106 -21.67 20.62 -26.45
N PRO A 107 -22.57 21.62 -26.47
CA PRO A 107 -23.56 21.78 -27.53
C PRO A 107 -22.98 22.19 -28.89
N GLU A 108 -21.74 22.67 -28.91
CA GLU A 108 -21.04 23.10 -30.13
C GLU A 108 -20.29 21.94 -30.82
N ASP A 109 -20.09 20.83 -30.12
CA ASP A 109 -19.31 19.69 -30.59
C ASP A 109 -20.20 18.53 -31.10
N THR A 110 -19.66 17.77 -32.05
CA THR A 110 -20.33 16.53 -32.51
C THR A 110 -20.16 15.41 -31.49
N PHE A 111 -21.17 14.55 -31.37
CA PHE A 111 -21.14 13.39 -30.47
C PHE A 111 -19.91 12.49 -30.69
N GLU A 112 -19.57 12.21 -31.95
CA GLU A 112 -18.41 11.40 -32.33
C GLU A 112 -17.08 12.03 -31.89
N TYR A 113 -16.96 13.35 -31.97
CA TYR A 113 -15.79 14.06 -31.47
C TYR A 113 -15.69 13.96 -29.94
N LEU A 114 -16.77 14.24 -29.22
CA LEU A 114 -16.82 14.13 -27.77
C LEU A 114 -16.49 12.71 -27.30
N ARG A 115 -17.00 11.70 -28.02
CA ARG A 115 -16.71 10.30 -27.75
C ARG A 115 -15.24 9.96 -27.92
N GLN A 116 -14.58 10.46 -28.96
CA GLN A 116 -13.14 10.27 -29.15
C GLN A 116 -12.32 10.94 -28.05
N CYS A 117 -12.69 12.17 -27.67
CA CYS A 117 -12.06 12.87 -26.55
C CYS A 117 -12.22 12.10 -25.23
N GLU A 118 -13.40 11.54 -24.96
CA GLU A 118 -13.66 10.75 -23.76
C GLU A 118 -12.83 9.46 -23.73
N LEU A 119 -12.63 8.79 -24.87
CA LEU A 119 -11.75 7.61 -24.96
C LEU A 119 -10.30 7.95 -24.63
N LEU A 120 -9.79 9.09 -25.10
CA LEU A 120 -8.44 9.56 -24.77
C LEU A 120 -8.32 9.91 -23.27
N SER A 121 -9.32 10.61 -22.73
CA SER A 121 -9.39 10.93 -21.29
C SER A 121 -9.48 9.67 -20.42
N LEU A 122 -10.24 8.67 -20.85
CA LEU A 122 -10.34 7.37 -20.19
C LEU A 122 -8.98 6.65 -20.17
N GLN A 123 -8.25 6.62 -21.29
CA GLN A 123 -6.92 6.02 -21.35
C GLN A 123 -5.94 6.73 -20.41
N GLU A 124 -6.01 8.06 -20.30
CA GLU A 124 -5.17 8.82 -19.39
C GLU A 124 -5.47 8.49 -17.92
N ARG A 125 -6.76 8.44 -17.53
CA ARG A 125 -7.21 8.01 -16.20
C ARG A 125 -6.75 6.60 -15.86
N ILE A 126 -6.87 5.65 -16.80
CA ILE A 126 -6.37 4.28 -16.63
C ILE A 126 -4.86 4.30 -16.37
N SER A 127 -4.10 5.04 -17.16
CA SER A 127 -2.64 5.11 -17.05
C SER A 127 -2.19 5.71 -15.71
N ARG A 128 -2.85 6.78 -15.25
CA ARG A 128 -2.60 7.38 -13.93
C ARG A 128 -2.96 6.42 -12.79
N THR A 129 -4.10 5.76 -12.87
CA THR A 129 -4.56 4.81 -11.85
C THR A 129 -3.64 3.59 -11.77
N ALA A 130 -3.22 3.04 -12.92
CA ALA A 130 -2.28 1.93 -12.99
C ALA A 130 -0.91 2.31 -12.39
N LYS A 131 -0.36 3.47 -12.77
CA LYS A 131 0.90 3.97 -12.20
C LYS A 131 0.81 4.15 -10.69
N ARG A 132 -0.31 4.68 -10.20
CA ARG A 132 -0.57 4.82 -8.77
C ARG A 132 -0.61 3.45 -8.09
N ASN A 133 -1.39 2.51 -8.59
CA ASN A 133 -1.50 1.16 -8.03
C ASN A 133 -0.13 0.47 -7.96
N ALA A 134 0.70 0.61 -9.00
CA ALA A 134 2.07 0.09 -8.99
C ALA A 134 2.92 0.71 -7.87
N GLN A 135 2.87 2.04 -7.70
CA GLN A 135 3.60 2.71 -6.60
C GLN A 135 3.12 2.26 -5.22
N TYR A 136 1.82 2.04 -5.02
CA TYR A 136 1.26 1.52 -3.77
C TYR A 136 1.75 0.09 -3.50
N ALA A 137 1.72 -0.78 -4.52
CA ALA A 137 2.23 -2.14 -4.42
C ALA A 137 3.72 -2.17 -4.05
N GLU A 138 4.54 -1.31 -4.65
CA GLU A 138 5.97 -1.19 -4.31
C GLU A 138 6.20 -0.71 -2.87
N ARG A 139 5.40 0.26 -2.40
CA ARG A 139 5.49 0.76 -1.01
C ARG A 139 5.09 -0.32 -0.01
N LEU A 140 4.03 -1.07 -0.29
CA LEU A 140 3.58 -2.18 0.54
C LEU A 140 4.64 -3.30 0.58
N ASN A 141 5.24 -3.64 -0.56
CA ASN A 141 6.32 -4.61 -0.62
C ASN A 141 7.56 -4.16 0.17
N ARG A 142 7.88 -2.86 0.17
CA ARG A 142 8.93 -2.29 1.05
C ARG A 142 8.59 -2.46 2.54
N ALA A 143 7.35 -2.19 2.93
CA ALA A 143 6.92 -2.39 4.31
C ALA A 143 7.04 -3.87 4.74
N ARG A 144 6.66 -4.80 3.86
CA ARG A 144 6.82 -6.24 4.09
C ARG A 144 8.29 -6.63 4.24
N LYS A 145 9.18 -6.06 3.42
CA LYS A 145 10.64 -6.25 3.59
C LYS A 145 11.11 -5.76 4.95
N PHE A 146 10.68 -4.58 5.41
CA PHE A 146 11.00 -4.11 6.77
C PHE A 146 10.51 -5.08 7.85
N ALA A 147 9.29 -5.61 7.72
CA ALA A 147 8.78 -6.61 8.65
C ALA A 147 9.64 -7.89 8.67
N ILE A 148 10.11 -8.37 7.50
CA ILE A 148 11.02 -9.53 7.40
C ILE A 148 12.36 -9.29 8.12
N PHE A 149 12.87 -8.05 8.13
CA PHE A 149 14.10 -7.70 8.84
C PHE A 149 13.96 -7.62 10.38
N SER A 150 12.73 -7.66 10.91
CA SER A 150 12.49 -7.48 12.35
C SER A 150 13.23 -8.49 13.26
N PRO A 151 13.40 -9.78 12.93
CA PRO A 151 14.18 -10.70 13.75
C PRO A 151 15.68 -10.37 13.77
N ALA A 152 16.21 -9.82 12.68
CA ALA A 152 17.61 -9.41 12.63
C ALA A 152 17.88 -8.25 13.59
N ILE A 153 16.95 -7.29 13.69
CA ILE A 153 17.02 -6.19 14.66
C ILE A 153 16.97 -6.72 16.10
N PHE A 154 16.09 -7.69 16.37
CA PHE A 154 16.03 -8.36 17.66
C PHE A 154 17.38 -9.00 18.04
N ILE A 155 17.96 -9.80 17.13
CA ILE A 155 19.22 -10.53 17.35
C ILE A 155 20.37 -9.54 17.55
N ALA A 156 20.47 -8.51 16.71
CA ALA A 156 21.52 -7.50 16.81
C ALA A 156 21.47 -6.75 18.16
N ALA A 157 20.30 -6.27 18.57
CA ALA A 157 20.14 -5.57 19.84
C ALA A 157 20.44 -6.49 21.05
N SER A 158 19.98 -7.74 20.97
CA SER A 158 20.26 -8.77 21.98
C SER A 158 21.75 -9.03 22.15
N MET A 159 22.48 -9.18 21.04
CA MET A 159 23.93 -9.43 21.07
C MET A 159 24.70 -8.22 21.61
N VAL A 160 24.35 -7.01 21.18
CA VAL A 160 24.99 -5.77 21.68
C VAL A 160 24.83 -5.65 23.19
N TRP A 161 23.62 -5.91 23.71
CA TRP A 161 23.39 -5.92 25.15
C TRP A 161 24.22 -6.97 25.87
N LYS A 162 24.27 -8.20 25.33
CA LYS A 162 25.02 -9.31 25.93
C LYS A 162 26.52 -9.03 25.99
N VAL A 163 27.06 -8.44 24.93
CA VAL A 163 28.48 -8.02 24.88
C VAL A 163 28.74 -6.93 25.91
N TRP A 164 27.86 -5.93 26.01
CA TRP A 164 27.98 -4.86 27.00
C TRP A 164 27.93 -5.38 28.45
N GLU A 165 27.00 -6.29 28.77
CA GLU A 165 26.95 -6.96 30.08
C GLU A 165 28.28 -7.65 30.40
N CYS A 166 28.83 -8.43 29.45
CA CYS A 166 30.08 -9.16 29.62
C CYS A 166 31.25 -8.23 29.96
N PHE A 167 31.35 -7.09 29.26
CA PHE A 167 32.38 -6.08 29.55
C PHE A 167 32.14 -5.36 30.88
N SER A 168 30.90 -5.05 31.24
CA SER A 168 30.57 -4.36 32.49
C SER A 168 30.83 -5.20 33.74
N VAL A 169 30.75 -6.53 33.62
CA VAL A 169 31.04 -7.47 34.71
C VAL A 169 32.56 -7.72 34.86
N ALA A 170 33.33 -7.50 33.79
CA ALA A 170 34.78 -7.70 33.78
C ALA A 170 35.60 -6.48 34.23
N ALA A 171 34.97 -5.31 34.38
CA ALA A 171 35.58 -4.05 34.80
C ALA A 171 35.27 -3.74 36.28
#